data_AF-A0A7C6B6J3-F1
#
_entry.id   AF-A0A7C6B6J3-F1
#
_cell.length_a   1.000
_cell.length_b   1.000
_cell.length_c   1.000
_cell.angle_alpha   90.00
_cell.angle_beta   90.00
_cell.angle_gamma   90.00
#
_symmetry.space_group_name_H-M   'P 1'
#
loop_
_entity.id
_entity.type
_entity.pdbx_description
1 polymer ?
#
loop_
_entity_poly.entity_id
_entity_poly.type
_entity_poly.pdbx_seq_one_letter_code
_entity_poly.pdbx_strand_id
1 'polypeptide(L)' 'MLRWWLTKYEKYLITSYAFRYFALEGLEIKSAIKKAVKVVRPDKVRKDGTLKLSKKTYRELSLRVKGFYK' A
#
# COMPACT_ATOMS: atom_id res chain seq x y z
N MET A 1 16.35 9.11 11.86
CA MET A 1 15.19 8.48 12.53
C MET A 1 14.36 7.67 11.54
N LEU A 2 14.45 6.33 11.56
CA LEU A 2 13.57 5.48 10.76
C LEU A 2 12.13 5.60 11.27
N ARG A 3 11.27 6.30 10.53
CA ARG A 3 9.83 6.34 10.83
C ARG A 3 9.25 4.94 10.62
N TRP A 4 8.85 4.30 11.72
CA TRP A 4 8.28 2.95 11.72
C TRP A 4 6.90 2.87 11.05
N TRP A 5 6.21 4.01 10.91
CA TRP A 5 4.82 4.11 10.46
C TRP A 5 4.69 4.91 9.16
N LEU A 6 3.65 4.58 8.36
CA LEU A 6 3.25 5.39 7.21
C LEU A 6 2.54 6.66 7.68
N THR A 7 2.99 7.80 7.16
CA THR A 7 2.34 9.11 7.30
C THR A 7 1.03 9.16 6.53
N LYS A 8 0.18 10.17 6.81
CA LYS A 8 -1.07 10.38 6.04
C LYS A 8 -0.79 10.56 4.55
N TYR A 9 0.26 11.31 4.20
CA TYR A 9 0.66 11.55 2.81
C TYR A 9 1.12 10.27 2.11
N GLU A 10 1.96 9.45 2.77
CA GLU A 10 2.39 8.17 2.20
C GLU A 10 1.23 7.20 2.02
N LYS A 11 0.29 7.14 2.97
CA LYS A 11 -0.94 6.34 2.81
C LYS A 11 -1.76 6.81 1.62
N TYR A 12 -1.89 8.12 1.43
CA TYR A 12 -2.57 8.68 0.26
C TYR A 12 -1.89 8.26 -1.04
N LEU A 13 -0.57 8.45 -1.17
CA LEU A 13 0.19 8.05 -2.36
C LEU A 13 0.05 6.54 -2.64
N ILE A 14 0.23 5.70 -1.61
CA ILE A 14 0.11 4.24 -1.76
C ILE A 14 -1.29 3.88 -2.22
N THR A 15 -2.35 4.50 -1.69
CA THR A 15 -3.72 4.28 -2.14
C THR A 15 -3.89 4.68 -3.60
N SER A 16 -3.41 5.86 -4.03
CA SER A 16 -3.56 6.33 -5.42
C SER A 16 -2.85 5.41 -6.42
N TYR A 17 -1.61 5.01 -6.12
CA TYR A 17 -0.87 4.04 -6.94
C TYR A 17 -1.56 2.67 -6.96
N ALA A 18 -1.95 2.16 -5.79
CA ALA A 18 -2.61 0.86 -5.69
C ALA A 18 -3.96 0.85 -6.42
N PHE A 19 -4.71 1.95 -6.36
CA PHE A 19 -5.96 2.09 -7.12
C PHE A 19 -5.70 2.06 -8.62
N ARG A 20 -4.70 2.80 -9.12
CA ARG A 20 -4.30 2.74 -10.54
C ARG A 20 -3.94 1.31 -10.96
N TYR A 21 -3.11 0.63 -10.17
CA TYR A 21 -2.71 -0.76 -10.45
C TYR A 21 -3.88 -1.73 -10.44
N PHE A 22 -4.82 -1.55 -9.52
CA PHE A 22 -6.02 -2.37 -9.45
C PHE A 22 -6.97 -2.09 -10.63
N ALA A 23 -7.31 -0.82 -10.86
CA ALA A 23 -8.36 -0.42 -11.80
C ALA A 23 -7.91 -0.45 -13.26
N LEU A 24 -6.67 -0.03 -13.56
CA LEU A 24 -6.19 0.09 -14.94
C LEU A 24 -5.31 -1.09 -15.38
N GLU A 25 -4.60 -1.73 -14.46
CA GLU A 25 -3.68 -2.84 -14.76
C GLU A 25 -4.26 -4.20 -14.33
N GLY A 26 -5.48 -4.25 -13.78
CA GLY A 26 -6.18 -5.49 -13.42
C GLY A 26 -5.51 -6.29 -12.30
N LEU A 27 -4.58 -5.69 -11.55
CA LEU A 27 -3.87 -6.37 -10.47
C LEU A 27 -4.81 -6.66 -9.30
N GLU A 28 -4.69 -7.84 -8.70
CA GLU A 28 -5.32 -8.08 -7.40
C GLU A 28 -4.90 -7.02 -6.37
N ILE A 29 -5.81 -6.63 -5.48
CA ILE A 29 -5.57 -5.58 -4.46
C ILE A 29 -4.28 -5.83 -3.66
N LYS A 30 -3.99 -7.09 -3.31
CA LYS A 30 -2.77 -7.44 -2.58
C LYS A 30 -1.51 -7.11 -3.39
N SER A 31 -1.51 -7.48 -4.67
CA SER A 31 -0.40 -7.21 -5.60
C SER A 31 -0.28 -5.72 -5.92
N ALA A 32 -1.41 -5.03 -6.10
CA ALA A 32 -1.49 -3.59 -6.31
C ALA A 32 -0.92 -2.81 -5.12
N ILE A 33 -1.32 -3.14 -3.89
CA ILE A 33 -0.76 -2.54 -2.67
C ILE A 33 0.73 -2.84 -2.54
N LYS A 34 1.16 -4.08 -2.79
CA LYS A 34 2.58 -4.44 -2.74
C LYS A 34 3.41 -3.61 -3.72
N LYS A 35 2.94 -3.48 -4.96
CA LYS A 35 3.59 -2.66 -6.00
C LYS A 35 3.63 -1.18 -5.60
N ALA A 36 2.54 -0.65 -5.06
CA ALA A 36 2.46 0.73 -4.59
C ALA A 36 3.39 1.01 -3.39
N VAL A 37 3.46 0.11 -2.40
CA VAL A 37 4.37 0.24 -1.26
C VAL A 37 5.82 0.21 -1.73
N LYS A 38 6.16 -0.65 -2.70
CA LYS A 38 7.51 -0.70 -3.28
C LYS A 38 7.92 0.64 -3.91
N VAL A 39 6.98 1.37 -4.53
CA VAL A 39 7.22 2.69 -5.13
C VAL A 39 7.39 3.78 -4.06
N VAL A 40 6.50 3.84 -3.07
CA VAL A 40 6.47 4.95 -2.10
C VAL A 40 7.43 4.74 -0.93
N ARG A 41 7.54 3.50 -0.43
CA ARG A 41 8.33 3.12 0.74
C ARG A 41 9.00 1.74 0.52
N PRO A 42 10.03 1.66 -0.35
CA PRO A 42 10.74 0.41 -0.62
C PRO A 42 11.37 -0.20 0.65
N ASP A 43 11.71 0.62 1.65
CA ASP A 43 12.20 0.18 2.96
C ASP A 43 11.21 -0.72 3.72
N LYS A 44 9.91 -0.60 3.40
CA LYS A 44 8.82 -1.40 3.95
C LYS A 44 8.53 -2.68 3.14
N VAL A 45 9.38 -3.02 2.18
CA VAL A 45 9.34 -4.32 1.47
C VAL A 45 10.56 -5.13 1.90
N ARG A 46 10.35 -6.36 2.36
CA ARG A 46 11.44 -7.31 2.67
C ARG A 46 12.04 -7.85 1.37
N LYS A 47 13.22 -8.47 1.48
CA LYS A 47 13.91 -9.10 0.33
C LYS A 47 13.08 -10.22 -0.32
N ASP A 48 12.26 -10.93 0.47
CA ASP A 48 11.29 -11.94 0.01
C ASP A 48 10.01 -11.33 -0.61
N GLY A 49 9.91 -9.99 -0.66
CA GLY A 49 8.75 -9.27 -1.17
C GLY A 49 7.56 -9.21 -0.21
N THR A 50 7.69 -9.61 1.05
CA THR A 50 6.65 -9.40 2.07
C THR A 50 6.65 -7.95 2.56
N LEU A 51 5.49 -7.46 2.99
CA LEU A 51 5.33 -6.08 3.46
C LEU A 51 5.60 -5.98 4.97
N LYS A 52 6.48 -5.06 5.37
CA LYS A 52 6.71 -4.65 6.75
C LYS A 52 5.63 -3.66 7.22
N LEU A 53 4.36 -4.04 7.09
CA LEU A 53 3.21 -3.26 7.52
C LEU A 53 2.41 -4.05 8.56
N SER A 54 1.82 -3.34 9.52
CA SER A 54 0.89 -3.98 10.46
C SER A 54 -0.39 -4.42 9.73
N LYS A 55 -1.03 -5.48 10.23
CA LYS A 55 -2.33 -5.96 9.70
C LYS A 55 -3.38 -4.83 9.63
N LYS A 56 -3.39 -3.94 10.64
CA LYS A 56 -4.26 -2.75 10.68
C LYS A 56 -4.00 -1.80 9.50
N THR A 57 -2.74 -1.46 9.25
CA THR A 57 -2.36 -0.55 8.15
C THR A 57 -2.67 -1.17 6.80
N TYR A 58 -2.38 -2.46 6.63
CA TYR A 58 -2.70 -3.15 5.39
C TYR A 58 -4.22 -3.22 5.13
N ARG A 59 -5.03 -3.48 6.17
CA ARG A 59 -6.49 -3.45 6.08
C ARG A 59 -7.00 -2.07 5.71
N GLU A 60 -6.46 -1.01 6.31
CA GLU A 60 -6.78 0.37 5.98
C GLU A 60 -6.52 0.68 4.50
N LEU A 61 -5.31 0.36 3.99
CA LEU A 61 -4.97 0.55 2.58
C LEU A 61 -5.90 -0.25 1.66
N SER A 62 -6.24 -1.49 2.02
CA SER A 62 -7.15 -2.33 1.26
C SER A 62 -8.56 -1.75 1.18
N LEU A 63 -9.09 -1.23 2.30
CA LEU A 63 -10.40 -0.57 2.33
C LEU A 63 -10.40 0.71 1.47
N ARG A 64 -9.33 1.50 1.54
CA ARG A 64 -9.17 2.71 0.73
C ARG A 64 -9.17 2.40 -0.76
N VAL A 65 -8.42 1.38 -1.19
CA VAL A 65 -8.36 0.96 -2.60
C VAL A 65 -9.72 0.45 -3.10
N LYS A 66 -10.49 -0.22 -2.26
CA LYS A 66 -11.85 -0.67 -2.60
C LYS A 66 -12.90 0.46 -2.61
N GLY A 67 -12.55 1.67 -2.18
CA GLY A 67 -13.53 2.75 -2.00
C GLY A 67 -14.44 2.58 -0.77
N PHE A 68 -14.14 1.63 0.12
CA PHE A 68 -14.93 1.36 1.34
C PHE A 68 -14.35 2.04 2.59
N TYR A 69 -13.45 3.00 2.42
CA TYR A 69 -12.90 3.76 3.54
C TYR A 69 -13.73 5.02 3.76
N LYS A 70 -14.63 4.97 4.74
CA LYS A 70 -15.38 6.11 5.27
C LYS A 70 -14.58 6.83 6.35
#